data_AF-A0A3N0A3S5-F1
#
_entry.id   AF-A0A3N0A3S5-F1
#
_cell.length_a   1.000
_cell.length_b   1.000
_cell.length_c   1.000
_cell.angle_alpha   90.00
_cell.angle_beta   90.00
_cell.angle_gamma   90.00
#
_symmetry.space_group_name_H-M   'P 1'
#
loop_
_entity.id
_entity.type
_entity.pdbx_description
1 polymer ?
#
loop_
_entity_poly.entity_id
_entity_poly.type
_entity_poly.pdbx_seq_one_letter_code
_entity_poly.pdbx_strand_id
1 'polypeptide(L)'
;MNLNDKQHWLLILIDSTPHIDDKTRLQKYAFLASKMILKDESAYKDWESHNFGAYSSSLDQDVRHLEKNQLVSIHTVKTSYGQHDDYAISGKGRRIIHTFKAKHRVMADKIKRLTRYYFDKPLDELLADAYALFPEYTTKSTIRARVRNNILKRDARLRSEIVLPYTDKKIGMPSITTSAKTNPFPYNDMDLRKRLAEQAGLSGIPPIDPSAYDELSEIFADKKFLTYNNIEEIMENIRA
;
A
#
# COMPACT_ATOMS: atom_id res chain seq x y z
N MET A 1 -28.92 22.61 0.49
CA MET A 1 -27.46 22.47 0.64
C MET A 1 -26.94 21.78 -0.60
N ASN A 2 -26.01 22.41 -1.32
CA ASN A 2 -25.45 21.84 -2.54
C ASN A 2 -24.10 21.21 -2.20
N LEU A 3 -23.99 19.89 -2.31
CA LEU A 3 -22.75 19.16 -2.14
C LEU A 3 -22.04 19.06 -3.48
N ASN A 4 -20.71 19.17 -3.48
CA ASN A 4 -19.93 18.84 -4.68
C ASN A 4 -19.75 17.31 -4.82
N ASP A 5 -19.29 16.84 -5.97
CA ASP A 5 -19.13 15.41 -6.22
C ASP A 5 -18.15 14.72 -5.26
N LYS A 6 -17.06 15.41 -4.84
CA LYS A 6 -16.10 14.86 -3.87
C LYS A 6 -16.77 14.56 -2.54
N GLN A 7 -17.63 15.46 -2.06
CA GLN A 7 -18.37 15.29 -0.82
C GLN A 7 -19.42 14.17 -0.93
N HIS A 8 -20.06 14.00 -2.08
CA HIS A 8 -20.93 12.84 -2.32
C HIS A 8 -20.14 11.53 -2.27
N TRP A 9 -18.97 11.47 -2.89
CA TRP A 9 -18.12 10.28 -2.85
C TRP A 9 -17.59 9.97 -1.44
N LEU A 10 -17.23 10.98 -0.67
CA LEU A 10 -16.84 10.83 0.72
C LEU A 10 -17.99 10.25 1.57
N LEU A 11 -19.22 10.74 1.39
CA LEU A 11 -20.39 10.17 2.06
C LEU A 11 -20.65 8.71 1.65
N ILE A 12 -20.51 8.38 0.37
CA ILE A 12 -20.64 6.98 -0.11
C ILE A 12 -19.60 6.08 0.53
N LEU A 13 -18.36 6.57 0.65
CA LEU A 13 -17.27 5.85 1.28
C LEU A 13 -17.57 5.56 2.75
N ILE A 14 -18.05 6.55 3.51
CA ILE A 14 -18.44 6.39 4.92
C ILE A 14 -19.67 5.49 5.07
N ASP A 15 -20.65 5.55 4.17
CA ASP A 15 -21.85 4.68 4.17
C ASP A 15 -21.56 3.21 3.84
N SER A 16 -20.37 2.90 3.33
CA SER A 16 -20.07 1.57 2.84
C SER A 16 -19.82 0.53 3.95
N THR A 17 -19.51 1.01 5.16
CA THR A 17 -19.30 0.25 6.40
C THR A 17 -20.16 0.82 7.53
N PRO A 18 -20.35 0.11 8.66
CA PRO A 18 -21.10 0.67 9.80
C PRO A 18 -20.47 1.95 10.36
N HIS A 19 -19.14 2.00 10.41
CA HIS A 19 -18.31 3.15 10.77
C HIS A 19 -16.93 3.00 10.10
N ILE A 20 -16.08 4.01 10.23
CA ILE A 20 -14.66 3.96 9.85
C ILE A 20 -13.85 4.42 11.06
N ASP A 21 -12.97 3.54 11.52
CA ASP A 21 -12.16 3.78 12.72
C ASP A 21 -10.93 4.60 12.37
N ASP A 22 -10.73 5.69 13.11
CA ASP A 22 -9.60 6.60 12.97
C ASP A 22 -9.50 7.32 11.60
N LYS A 23 -8.98 8.54 11.69
CA LYS A 23 -8.69 9.42 10.57
C LYS A 23 -7.76 8.78 9.56
N THR A 24 -6.78 8.00 10.02
CA THR A 24 -5.81 7.34 9.14
C THR A 24 -6.51 6.40 8.16
N ARG A 25 -7.46 5.60 8.64
CA ARG A 25 -8.20 4.64 7.81
C ARG A 25 -9.08 5.36 6.80
N LEU A 26 -9.78 6.40 7.23
CA LEU A 26 -10.59 7.24 6.33
C LEU A 26 -9.75 7.82 5.19
N GLN A 27 -8.59 8.39 5.52
CA GLN A 27 -7.65 8.93 4.53
C GLN A 27 -7.18 7.86 3.55
N LYS A 28 -6.89 6.62 4.00
CA LYS A 28 -6.46 5.52 3.12
C LYS A 28 -7.58 5.00 2.23
N TYR A 29 -8.79 4.83 2.75
CA TYR A 29 -9.93 4.42 1.94
C TYR A 29 -10.17 5.44 0.82
N ALA A 30 -10.18 6.73 1.15
CA ALA A 30 -10.42 7.77 0.17
C ALA A 30 -9.29 7.89 -0.84
N PHE A 31 -8.05 7.70 -0.41
CA PHE A 31 -6.89 7.67 -1.31
C PHE A 31 -6.98 6.50 -2.30
N LEU A 32 -7.23 5.28 -1.82
CA LEU A 32 -7.37 4.11 -2.69
C LEU A 32 -8.56 4.24 -3.65
N ALA A 33 -9.71 4.72 -3.16
CA ALA A 33 -10.88 4.98 -4.00
C ALA A 33 -10.59 6.04 -5.07
N SER A 34 -9.92 7.14 -4.68
CA SER A 34 -9.46 8.21 -5.57
C SER A 34 -8.61 7.65 -6.72
N LYS A 35 -7.56 6.91 -6.39
CA LYS A 35 -6.57 6.45 -7.36
C LYS A 35 -7.01 5.26 -8.20
N MET A 36 -7.76 4.31 -7.62
CA MET A 36 -8.11 3.05 -8.30
C MET A 36 -9.46 3.11 -9.01
N ILE A 37 -10.41 3.90 -8.49
CA ILE A 37 -11.81 3.85 -8.93
C ILE A 37 -12.20 5.16 -9.61
N LEU A 38 -11.97 6.30 -8.95
CA LEU A 38 -12.44 7.61 -9.43
C LEU A 38 -11.53 8.27 -10.46
N LYS A 39 -10.24 7.90 -10.51
CA LYS A 39 -9.27 8.27 -11.55
C LYS A 39 -9.33 9.76 -11.93
N ASP A 40 -9.15 10.64 -10.93
CA ASP A 40 -8.95 12.10 -11.05
C ASP A 40 -10.16 13.00 -11.41
N GLU A 41 -11.29 12.47 -11.89
CA GLU A 41 -12.44 13.31 -12.30
C GLU A 41 -13.27 13.85 -11.12
N SER A 42 -13.35 13.11 -10.02
CA SER A 42 -14.20 13.50 -8.87
C SER A 42 -13.54 13.21 -7.51
N ALA A 43 -12.22 13.13 -7.49
CA ALA A 43 -11.46 12.80 -6.29
C ALA A 43 -10.68 13.99 -5.72
N TYR A 44 -10.23 13.86 -4.48
CA TYR A 44 -9.26 14.79 -3.89
C TYR A 44 -7.97 14.80 -4.72
N LYS A 45 -7.38 15.98 -4.95
CA LYS A 45 -6.18 16.16 -5.79
C LYS A 45 -4.95 16.59 -4.99
N ASP A 46 -5.14 17.04 -3.77
CA ASP A 46 -4.12 17.53 -2.85
C ASP A 46 -3.47 16.40 -2.03
N TRP A 47 -3.33 15.22 -2.63
CA TRP A 47 -2.66 14.11 -1.96
C TRP A 47 -1.17 14.40 -1.83
N GLU A 48 -0.65 14.31 -0.62
CA GLU A 48 0.78 14.47 -0.32
C GLU A 48 1.30 13.39 0.63
N SER A 49 2.62 13.21 0.65
CA SER A 49 3.27 12.31 1.60
C SER A 49 3.19 12.87 3.01
N HIS A 50 2.79 12.05 3.99
CA HIS A 50 2.73 12.40 5.40
C HIS A 50 3.20 11.23 6.30
N ASN A 51 3.14 11.38 7.63
CA ASN A 51 3.60 10.42 8.64
C ASN A 51 3.11 8.98 8.42
N PHE A 52 1.90 8.81 7.89
CA PHE A 52 1.29 7.50 7.63
C PHE A 52 1.05 7.25 6.14
N GLY A 53 1.75 7.94 5.24
CA GLY A 53 1.61 7.83 3.78
C GLY A 53 0.73 8.95 3.20
N ALA A 54 -0.02 8.68 2.13
CA ALA A 54 -0.88 9.66 1.46
C ALA A 54 -1.89 10.37 2.40
N TYR A 55 -1.98 11.68 2.29
CA TYR A 55 -2.86 12.53 3.10
C TYR A 55 -3.46 13.64 2.25
N SER A 56 -4.74 13.98 2.48
CA SER A 56 -5.42 15.12 1.86
C SER A 56 -5.98 16.04 2.94
N SER A 57 -5.58 17.31 2.90
CA SER A 57 -6.09 18.36 3.78
C SER A 57 -7.53 18.75 3.44
N SER A 58 -7.88 18.71 2.16
CA SER A 58 -9.21 18.99 1.65
C SER A 58 -10.23 17.95 2.11
N LEU A 59 -9.82 16.68 2.19
CA LEU A 59 -10.66 15.62 2.73
C LEU A 59 -11.06 15.90 4.18
N ASP A 60 -10.11 16.29 5.02
CA ASP A 60 -10.39 16.61 6.41
C ASP A 60 -11.36 17.78 6.56
N GLN A 61 -11.17 18.82 5.75
CA GLN A 61 -12.05 19.98 5.73
C GLN A 61 -13.47 19.57 5.33
N ASP A 62 -13.61 18.72 4.31
CA ASP A 62 -14.89 18.20 3.88
C ASP A 62 -15.55 17.33 4.96
N VAL A 63 -14.81 16.48 5.68
CA VAL A 63 -15.37 15.69 6.80
C VAL A 63 -15.95 16.60 7.88
N ARG A 64 -15.21 17.63 8.31
CA ARG A 64 -15.69 18.62 9.29
C ARG A 64 -16.89 19.41 8.78
N HIS A 65 -16.89 19.74 7.49
CA HIS A 65 -18.03 20.39 6.85
C HIS A 65 -19.28 19.49 6.87
N LEU A 66 -19.12 18.21 6.52
CA LEU A 66 -20.21 17.23 6.52
C LEU A 66 -20.75 16.97 7.94
N GLU A 67 -19.87 16.92 8.94
CA GLU A 67 -20.23 16.83 10.36
C GLU A 67 -21.06 18.05 10.81
N LYS A 68 -20.58 19.27 10.55
CA LYS A 68 -21.30 20.52 10.89
C LYS A 68 -22.71 20.56 10.28
N ASN A 69 -22.89 19.93 9.12
CA ASN A 69 -24.18 19.82 8.44
C ASN A 69 -25.02 18.60 8.85
N GLN A 70 -24.56 17.84 9.86
CA GLN A 70 -25.18 16.63 10.41
C GLN A 70 -25.35 15.51 9.37
N LEU A 71 -24.42 15.42 8.41
CA LEU A 71 -24.40 14.35 7.39
C LEU A 71 -23.50 13.20 7.79
N VAL A 72 -22.49 13.49 8.61
CA VAL A 72 -21.57 12.54 9.25
C VAL A 72 -21.65 12.78 10.76
N SER A 73 -21.59 11.70 11.53
CA SER A 73 -21.42 11.70 12.97
C SER A 73 -19.99 11.30 13.28
N ILE A 74 -19.32 12.09 14.12
CA ILE A 74 -17.96 11.81 14.61
C ILE A 74 -18.07 11.44 16.09
N HIS A 75 -17.56 10.27 16.45
CA HIS A 75 -17.55 9.76 17.82
C HIS A 75 -16.12 9.57 18.30
N THR A 76 -15.71 10.32 19.31
CA THR A 76 -14.38 10.13 19.90
C THR A 76 -14.37 8.90 20.81
N VAL A 77 -13.58 7.91 20.44
CA VAL A 77 -13.40 6.64 21.17
C VAL A 77 -12.11 6.71 21.99
N LYS A 78 -12.22 6.40 23.28
CA LYS A 78 -11.06 6.27 24.19
C LYS A 78 -10.61 4.82 24.24
N THR A 79 -9.32 4.62 24.05
CA THR A 79 -8.65 3.31 24.10
C THR A 79 -7.50 3.35 25.10
N SER A 80 -6.92 2.19 25.39
CA SER A 80 -5.69 2.09 26.20
C SER A 80 -4.48 2.81 25.57
N TYR A 81 -4.53 3.08 24.26
CA TYR A 81 -3.43 3.70 23.50
C TYR A 81 -3.67 5.18 23.19
N GLY A 82 -4.74 5.77 23.73
CA GLY A 82 -5.13 7.15 23.49
C GLY A 82 -6.57 7.27 22.97
N GLN A 83 -6.88 8.39 22.32
CA GLN A 83 -8.20 8.64 21.76
C GLN A 83 -8.12 8.79 20.24
N HIS A 84 -9.15 8.35 19.53
CA HIS A 84 -9.32 8.54 18.10
C HIS A 84 -10.79 8.85 17.77
N ASP A 85 -11.03 9.31 16.55
CA ASP A 85 -12.36 9.64 16.07
C ASP A 85 -12.88 8.57 15.11
N ASP A 86 -14.11 8.10 15.33
CA ASP A 86 -14.84 7.20 14.46
C ASP A 86 -15.87 7.96 13.64
N TYR A 87 -15.95 7.63 12.35
CA TYR A 87 -16.82 8.31 11.39
C TYR A 87 -17.96 7.42 10.97
N ALA A 88 -19.20 7.88 11.12
CA ALA A 88 -20.40 7.18 10.67
C ALA A 88 -21.30 8.10 9.85
N ILE A 89 -21.97 7.58 8.82
CA ILE A 89 -22.93 8.38 8.07
C ILE A 89 -24.24 8.52 8.86
N SER A 90 -24.81 9.72 8.88
CA SER A 90 -26.11 9.94 9.51
C SER A 90 -27.27 9.51 8.60
N GLY A 91 -28.47 9.35 9.17
CA GLY A 91 -29.68 9.11 8.37
C GLY A 91 -29.98 10.24 7.36
N LYS A 92 -29.59 11.49 7.68
CA LYS A 92 -29.67 12.62 6.75
C LYS A 92 -28.65 12.47 5.61
N GLY A 93 -27.41 12.09 5.91
CA GLY A 93 -26.37 11.80 4.92
C GLY A 93 -26.81 10.71 3.93
N ARG A 94 -27.36 9.60 4.42
CA ARG A 94 -27.86 8.49 3.58
C ARG A 94 -28.94 8.92 2.60
N ARG A 95 -29.87 9.78 3.04
CA ARG A 95 -30.94 10.31 2.18
C ARG A 95 -30.37 11.19 1.06
N ILE A 96 -29.39 12.03 1.35
CA ILE A 96 -28.77 12.92 0.36
C ILE A 96 -28.06 12.12 -0.74
N ILE A 97 -27.32 11.07 -0.39
CA ILE A 97 -26.57 10.30 -1.38
C ILE A 97 -27.41 9.28 -2.15
N HIS A 98 -28.70 9.09 -1.84
CA HIS A 98 -29.52 8.05 -2.46
C HIS A 98 -29.55 8.18 -3.99
N THR A 99 -29.92 9.35 -4.50
CA THR A 99 -29.98 9.63 -5.94
C THR A 99 -28.60 9.60 -6.59
N PHE A 100 -27.58 10.11 -5.90
CA PHE A 100 -26.20 10.11 -6.40
C PHE A 100 -25.65 8.68 -6.55
N LYS A 101 -25.89 7.81 -5.54
CA LYS A 101 -25.55 6.38 -5.60
C LYS A 101 -26.26 5.67 -6.74
N ALA A 102 -27.55 5.95 -6.97
CA ALA A 102 -28.30 5.37 -8.06
C ALA A 102 -27.74 5.77 -9.43
N LYS A 103 -27.43 7.06 -9.61
CA LYS A 103 -26.83 7.59 -10.84
C LYS A 103 -25.46 7.00 -11.13
N HIS A 104 -24.64 6.77 -10.09
CA HIS A 104 -23.27 6.29 -10.23
C HIS A 104 -23.07 4.87 -9.65
N ARG A 105 -24.07 4.00 -9.83
CA ARG A 105 -24.14 2.68 -9.19
C ARG A 105 -22.86 1.84 -9.30
N VAL A 106 -22.27 1.76 -10.50
CA VAL A 106 -21.06 0.94 -10.74
C VAL A 106 -19.88 1.42 -9.90
N MET A 107 -19.65 2.73 -9.83
CA MET A 107 -18.56 3.31 -9.03
C MET A 107 -18.84 3.19 -7.54
N ALA A 108 -20.08 3.45 -7.11
CA ALA A 108 -20.49 3.29 -5.72
C ALA A 108 -20.31 1.83 -5.24
N ASP A 109 -20.66 0.85 -6.07
CA ASP A 109 -20.47 -0.57 -5.75
C ASP A 109 -18.98 -0.95 -5.66
N LYS A 110 -18.12 -0.39 -6.51
CA LYS A 110 -16.66 -0.61 -6.42
C LYS A 110 -16.09 -0.01 -5.13
N ILE A 111 -16.48 1.20 -4.76
CA ILE A 111 -16.05 1.84 -3.51
C ILE A 111 -16.49 0.99 -2.31
N LYS A 112 -17.74 0.54 -2.33
CA LYS A 112 -18.30 -0.30 -1.28
C LYS A 112 -17.56 -1.63 -1.11
N ARG A 113 -17.17 -2.27 -2.21
CA ARG A 113 -16.36 -3.50 -2.17
C ARG A 113 -14.97 -3.23 -1.59
N LEU A 114 -14.32 -2.14 -2.04
CA LEU A 114 -13.00 -1.74 -1.56
C LEU A 114 -13.01 -1.50 -0.04
N THR A 115 -13.92 -0.67 0.47
CA THR A 115 -13.97 -0.32 1.89
C THR A 115 -14.33 -1.52 2.76
N ARG A 116 -15.28 -2.36 2.32
CA ARG A 116 -15.67 -3.57 3.06
C ARG A 116 -14.56 -4.60 3.12
N TYR A 117 -13.77 -4.75 2.06
CA TYR A 117 -12.61 -5.65 2.06
C TYR A 117 -11.61 -5.31 3.17
N TYR A 118 -11.40 -4.02 3.45
CA TYR A 118 -10.46 -3.56 4.47
C TYR A 118 -11.09 -3.31 5.85
N PHE A 119 -12.43 -3.35 5.97
CA PHE A 119 -13.13 -2.98 7.20
C PHE A 119 -12.66 -3.82 8.39
N ASP A 120 -12.70 -5.15 8.26
CA ASP A 120 -12.28 -6.07 9.32
C ASP A 120 -10.76 -6.35 9.32
N LYS A 121 -9.99 -5.63 8.48
CA LYS A 121 -8.54 -5.83 8.37
C LYS A 121 -7.77 -4.91 9.31
N PRO A 122 -6.63 -5.39 9.86
CA PRO A 122 -5.71 -4.54 10.60
C PRO A 122 -5.28 -3.33 9.77
N LEU A 123 -5.13 -2.17 10.41
CA LEU A 123 -4.68 -0.94 9.74
C LEU A 123 -3.35 -1.15 9.00
N ASP A 124 -2.46 -1.96 9.56
CA ASP A 124 -1.17 -2.30 8.95
C ASP A 124 -1.33 -3.04 7.61
N GLU A 125 -2.39 -3.84 7.39
CA GLU A 125 -2.67 -4.46 6.08
C GLU A 125 -3.12 -3.43 5.06
N LEU A 126 -4.02 -2.53 5.44
CA LEU A 126 -4.47 -1.43 4.58
C LEU A 126 -3.30 -0.52 4.18
N LEU A 127 -2.42 -0.21 5.12
CA LEU A 127 -1.21 0.58 4.87
C LEU A 127 -0.24 -0.15 3.96
N ALA A 128 -0.03 -1.46 4.18
CA ALA A 128 0.82 -2.29 3.34
C ALA A 128 0.37 -2.25 1.87
N ASP A 129 -0.92 -2.45 1.62
CA ASP A 129 -1.45 -2.47 0.26
C ASP A 129 -1.40 -1.06 -0.38
N ALA A 130 -1.70 -0.01 0.39
CA ALA A 130 -1.54 1.37 -0.10
C ALA A 130 -0.09 1.74 -0.43
N TYR A 131 0.88 1.23 0.35
CA TYR A 131 2.31 1.53 0.16
C TYR A 131 2.90 0.76 -1.02
N ALA A 132 2.44 -0.47 -1.22
CA ALA A 132 2.83 -1.28 -2.37
C ALA A 132 2.31 -0.66 -3.68
N LEU A 133 1.05 -0.19 -3.69
CA LEU A 133 0.42 0.37 -4.88
C LEU A 133 0.90 1.79 -5.21
N PHE A 134 1.22 2.60 -4.20
CA PHE A 134 1.56 4.03 -4.37
C PHE A 134 2.76 4.45 -3.50
N PRO A 135 3.96 3.89 -3.76
CA PRO A 135 5.14 4.09 -2.92
C PRO A 135 5.61 5.55 -2.87
N GLU A 136 5.33 6.36 -3.88
CA GLU A 136 5.69 7.78 -3.95
C GLU A 136 5.07 8.61 -2.81
N TYR A 137 3.94 8.17 -2.24
CA TYR A 137 3.29 8.83 -1.11
C TYR A 137 3.83 8.40 0.25
N THR A 138 4.88 7.58 0.30
CA THR A 138 5.44 7.00 1.54
C THR A 138 6.72 7.68 2.00
N THR A 139 7.23 8.65 1.24
CA THR A 139 8.56 9.26 1.46
C THR A 139 8.71 9.89 2.84
N LYS A 140 7.65 10.52 3.37
CA LYS A 140 7.61 11.14 4.70
C LYS A 140 7.03 10.23 5.79
N SER A 141 6.78 8.95 5.50
CA SER A 141 6.18 8.07 6.48
C SER A 141 7.17 7.66 7.57
N THR A 142 6.80 7.86 8.83
CA THR A 142 7.59 7.49 10.01
C THR A 142 7.52 6.00 10.32
N ILE A 143 6.53 5.29 9.76
CA ILE A 143 6.30 3.85 9.98
C ILE A 143 6.65 2.99 8.75
N ARG A 144 7.31 3.57 7.74
CA ARG A 144 7.59 2.91 6.46
C ARG A 144 8.31 1.56 6.60
N ALA A 145 9.29 1.47 7.50
CA ALA A 145 10.03 0.24 7.75
C ALA A 145 9.13 -0.87 8.32
N ARG A 146 8.25 -0.53 9.28
CA ARG A 146 7.28 -1.46 9.88
C ARG A 146 6.33 -2.01 8.83
N VAL A 147 5.75 -1.12 8.02
CA VAL A 147 4.80 -1.49 6.95
C VAL A 147 5.49 -2.38 5.91
N ARG A 148 6.72 -2.05 5.50
CA ARG A 148 7.50 -2.87 4.56
C ARG A 148 7.75 -4.29 5.09
N ASN A 149 8.07 -4.44 6.37
CA ASN A 149 8.23 -5.77 6.97
C ASN A 149 6.93 -6.59 6.94
N ASN A 150 5.77 -5.94 7.09
CA ASN A 150 4.48 -6.62 6.97
C ASN A 150 4.17 -7.07 5.54
N ILE A 151 4.56 -6.27 4.52
CA ILE A 151 4.45 -6.67 3.11
C ILE A 151 5.25 -7.96 2.87
N LEU A 152 6.52 -7.99 3.28
CA LEU A 152 7.40 -9.15 3.08
C LEU A 152 6.88 -10.41 3.79
N LYS A 153 6.29 -10.27 4.99
CA LYS A 153 5.67 -11.40 5.70
C LYS A 153 4.43 -11.95 5.01
N ARG A 154 3.71 -11.12 4.23
CA ARG A 154 2.51 -11.51 3.48
C ARG A 154 2.84 -12.25 2.19
N ASP A 155 3.84 -11.80 1.45
CA ASP A 155 4.29 -12.47 0.21
C ASP A 155 4.75 -13.91 0.48
N ALA A 156 5.31 -14.17 1.66
CA ALA A 156 5.65 -15.52 2.11
C ALA A 156 4.44 -16.44 2.39
N ARG A 157 3.19 -15.92 2.34
CA ARG A 157 1.99 -16.61 2.83
C ARG A 157 0.76 -16.60 1.91
N LEU A 158 0.73 -15.90 0.76
CA LEU A 158 -0.55 -15.61 0.07
C LEU A 158 -0.81 -16.33 -1.27
N ARG A 159 -1.90 -17.13 -1.26
CA ARG A 159 -2.95 -17.17 -2.30
C ARG A 159 -3.97 -16.07 -1.95
N SER A 160 -4.35 -15.17 -2.86
CA SER A 160 -5.36 -14.12 -2.60
C SER A 160 -6.48 -14.10 -3.64
N GLU A 161 -7.73 -13.99 -3.16
CA GLU A 161 -8.98 -13.97 -3.95
C GLU A 161 -9.31 -12.61 -4.60
N ILE A 162 -8.51 -11.58 -4.32
CA ILE A 162 -8.56 -10.30 -5.05
C ILE A 162 -7.26 -10.17 -5.82
N VAL A 163 -7.35 -10.24 -7.15
CA VAL A 163 -6.28 -9.83 -8.05
C VAL A 163 -6.23 -8.31 -7.99
N LEU A 164 -5.44 -7.78 -7.06
CA LEU A 164 -4.99 -6.39 -7.15
C LEU A 164 -4.31 -6.25 -8.52
N PRO A 165 -4.57 -5.18 -9.28
CA PRO A 165 -3.77 -4.89 -10.46
C PRO A 165 -2.36 -4.53 -9.96
N TYR A 166 -1.53 -5.55 -9.74
CA TYR A 166 -0.10 -5.36 -9.63
C TYR A 166 0.29 -4.73 -10.96
N THR A 167 0.54 -3.42 -10.95
CA THR A 167 1.15 -2.80 -12.11
C THR A 167 2.57 -3.34 -12.20
N ASP A 168 2.98 -3.82 -13.37
CA ASP A 168 4.37 -4.19 -13.69
C ASP A 168 5.37 -3.01 -13.55
N LYS A 169 4.91 -1.87 -13.01
CA LYS A 169 5.79 -0.88 -12.42
C LYS A 169 6.51 -1.55 -11.27
N LYS A 170 7.69 -2.10 -11.60
CA LYS A 170 8.76 -2.48 -10.68
C LYS A 170 8.62 -1.61 -9.45
N ILE A 171 8.23 -2.24 -8.34
CA ILE A 171 8.27 -1.66 -7.00
C ILE A 171 9.53 -0.78 -6.99
N GLY A 172 9.42 0.47 -6.56
CA GLY A 172 10.56 1.39 -6.44
C GLY A 172 11.60 0.93 -5.41
N MET A 173 12.01 -0.34 -5.46
CA MET A 173 13.39 -0.76 -5.29
C MET A 173 14.19 -0.03 -6.36
N PRO A 174 14.99 0.98 -6.00
CA PRO A 174 16.15 1.30 -6.81
C PRO A 174 16.80 -0.01 -7.26
N SER A 175 17.23 -0.06 -8.52
CA SER A 175 18.06 -1.17 -8.99
C SER A 175 19.12 -1.45 -7.92
N ILE A 176 19.46 -2.71 -7.66
CA ILE A 176 20.47 -3.08 -6.65
C ILE A 176 21.74 -2.25 -6.89
N THR A 177 22.07 -2.02 -8.17
CA THR A 177 23.07 -1.11 -8.70
C THR A 177 22.96 0.35 -8.24
N THR A 178 21.76 0.94 -8.17
CA THR A 178 21.53 2.33 -7.72
C THR A 178 21.58 2.46 -6.19
N SER A 179 21.08 1.45 -5.47
CA SER A 179 21.19 1.38 -4.00
C SER A 179 22.62 1.18 -3.54
N ALA A 180 23.40 0.31 -4.19
CA ALA A 180 24.80 0.04 -3.86
C ALA A 180 25.70 1.27 -4.08
N LYS A 181 25.38 2.13 -5.06
CA LYS A 181 26.10 3.39 -5.32
C LYS A 181 25.83 4.49 -4.29
N THR A 182 24.64 4.50 -3.69
CA THR A 182 24.19 5.58 -2.80
C THR A 182 24.32 5.23 -1.32
N ASN A 183 24.36 3.95 -1.00
CA ASN A 183 24.55 3.45 0.35
C ASN A 183 25.45 2.21 0.25
N PRO A 184 26.78 2.34 0.46
CA PRO A 184 27.65 1.16 0.46
C PRO A 184 27.10 0.18 1.49
N PHE A 185 26.87 -1.06 1.07
CA PHE A 185 26.32 -2.10 1.94
C PHE A 185 27.09 -2.12 3.27
N PRO A 186 26.41 -2.13 4.44
CA PRO A 186 27.08 -2.06 5.75
C PRO A 186 27.90 -3.32 6.07
N TYR A 187 27.79 -4.35 5.24
CA TYR A 187 28.54 -5.58 5.35
C TYR A 187 29.70 -5.56 4.36
N ASN A 188 30.91 -5.53 4.91
CA ASN A 188 32.11 -5.85 4.17
C ASN A 188 32.09 -7.36 3.85
N ASP A 189 31.59 -7.72 2.67
CA ASP A 189 31.47 -9.11 2.20
C ASP A 189 32.80 -9.70 1.69
N MET A 190 33.89 -8.93 1.77
CA MET A 190 35.21 -9.30 1.27
C MET A 190 35.71 -10.59 1.91
N ASP A 191 35.47 -10.80 3.20
CA ASP A 191 35.87 -12.03 3.91
C ASP A 191 35.13 -13.26 3.40
N LEU A 192 33.85 -13.11 3.03
CA LEU A 192 33.05 -14.19 2.45
C LEU A 192 33.52 -14.50 1.03
N ARG A 193 33.72 -13.47 0.19
CA ARG A 193 34.23 -13.63 -1.18
C ARG A 193 35.62 -14.24 -1.21
N LYS A 194 36.48 -13.88 -0.25
CA LYS A 194 37.81 -14.48 -0.09
C LYS A 194 37.72 -15.98 0.22
N ARG A 195 36.88 -16.39 1.17
CA ARG A 195 36.69 -17.81 1.52
C ARG A 195 36.17 -18.62 0.34
N LEU A 196 35.20 -18.10 -0.40
CA LEU A 196 34.65 -18.77 -1.59
C LEU A 196 35.69 -18.88 -2.71
N ALA A 197 36.49 -17.82 -2.93
CA ALA A 197 37.56 -17.84 -3.92
C ALA A 197 38.64 -18.88 -3.59
N GLU A 198 39.04 -18.97 -2.31
CA GLU A 198 39.99 -19.98 -1.82
C GLU A 198 39.43 -21.40 -2.01
N GLN A 199 38.15 -21.63 -1.71
CA GLN A 199 37.48 -22.91 -1.92
C GLN A 199 37.38 -23.30 -3.41
N ALA A 200 37.21 -22.31 -4.29
CA ALA A 200 37.14 -22.52 -5.74
C ALA A 200 38.53 -22.56 -6.43
N GLY A 201 39.63 -22.42 -5.67
CA GLY A 201 40.99 -22.42 -6.23
C GLY A 201 41.35 -21.17 -7.04
N LEU A 202 40.63 -20.06 -6.82
CA LEU A 202 40.86 -18.79 -7.51
C LEU A 202 41.98 -18.00 -6.81
N SER A 203 42.89 -17.42 -7.59
CA SER A 203 44.06 -16.69 -7.08
C SER A 203 43.77 -15.27 -6.58
N GLY A 204 42.50 -14.88 -6.45
CA GLY A 204 42.11 -13.53 -6.05
C GLY A 204 40.63 -13.42 -5.64
N ILE A 205 40.30 -12.36 -4.92
CA ILE A 205 38.92 -12.07 -4.48
C ILE A 205 38.16 -11.52 -5.69
N PRO A 206 37.10 -12.19 -6.18
CA PRO A 206 36.32 -11.69 -7.30
C PRO A 206 35.78 -10.29 -7.00
N PRO A 207 35.90 -9.33 -7.93
CA PRO A 207 35.26 -8.03 -7.75
C PRO A 207 33.74 -8.23 -7.66
N ILE A 208 33.06 -7.41 -6.86
CA ILE A 208 31.60 -7.36 -6.92
C ILE A 208 31.27 -6.77 -8.27
N ASP A 209 30.73 -7.57 -9.18
CA ASP A 209 30.06 -7.07 -10.37
C ASP A 209 28.61 -6.76 -9.98
N PRO A 210 28.24 -5.48 -9.82
CA PRO A 210 26.87 -5.13 -9.46
C PRO A 210 25.87 -5.53 -10.54
N SER A 211 26.31 -5.70 -11.80
CA SER A 211 25.44 -6.07 -12.92
C SER A 211 25.06 -7.56 -12.94
N ALA A 212 25.85 -8.42 -12.30
CA ALA A 212 25.50 -9.84 -12.12
C ALA A 212 24.22 -10.03 -11.28
N TYR A 213 23.90 -9.09 -10.39
CA TYR A 213 22.65 -9.09 -9.63
C TYR A 213 21.45 -8.68 -10.49
N ASP A 214 21.67 -7.82 -11.49
CA ASP A 214 20.62 -7.41 -12.41
C ASP A 214 20.23 -8.61 -13.30
N GLU A 215 21.21 -9.40 -13.80
CA GLU A 215 20.96 -10.65 -14.52
C GLU A 215 20.23 -11.71 -13.67
N LEU A 216 20.64 -11.91 -12.41
CA LEU A 216 19.94 -12.81 -11.49
C LEU A 216 18.50 -12.33 -11.24
N SER A 217 18.28 -11.02 -11.09
CA SER A 217 16.94 -10.47 -10.88
C SER A 217 16.01 -10.70 -12.08
N GLU A 218 16.55 -10.73 -13.30
CA GLU A 218 15.80 -11.08 -14.52
C GLU A 218 15.47 -12.57 -14.56
N ILE A 219 16.40 -13.44 -14.17
CA ILE A 219 16.18 -14.89 -14.05
C ILE A 219 15.09 -15.21 -13.02
N PHE A 220 15.07 -14.51 -11.89
CA PHE A 220 14.04 -14.68 -10.85
C PHE A 220 12.69 -14.01 -11.17
N ALA A 221 12.68 -13.01 -12.08
CA ALA A 221 11.45 -12.36 -12.53
C ALA A 221 10.65 -13.22 -13.52
N ASP A 222 11.30 -14.15 -14.22
CA ASP A 222 10.61 -15.11 -15.07
C ASP A 222 9.96 -16.21 -14.22
N LYS A 223 8.64 -16.12 -14.04
CA LYS A 223 7.83 -17.07 -13.25
C LYS A 223 7.97 -18.53 -13.70
N LYS A 224 8.47 -18.79 -14.91
CA LYS A 224 8.75 -20.16 -15.39
C LYS A 224 10.02 -20.77 -14.78
N PHE A 225 10.95 -19.96 -14.26
CA PHE A 225 12.21 -20.45 -13.73
C PHE A 225 12.06 -21.02 -12.31
N LEU A 226 11.11 -20.50 -11.52
CA LEU A 226 10.81 -20.93 -10.14
C LEU A 226 9.82 -22.10 -10.08
N THR A 227 10.01 -23.13 -10.91
CA THR A 227 9.33 -24.41 -10.69
C THR A 227 10.08 -25.23 -9.65
N TYR A 228 9.38 -26.07 -8.88
CA TYR A 228 9.95 -26.85 -7.78
C TYR A 228 11.16 -27.69 -8.21
N ASN A 229 11.11 -28.25 -9.43
CA ASN A 229 12.17 -29.07 -9.99
C ASN A 229 13.47 -28.29 -10.26
N ASN A 230 13.36 -27.06 -10.74
CA ASN A 230 14.54 -26.22 -11.01
C ASN A 230 15.22 -25.76 -9.72
N ILE A 231 14.45 -25.62 -8.63
CA ILE A 231 14.99 -25.23 -7.32
C ILE A 231 15.77 -26.40 -6.70
N GLU A 232 15.29 -27.65 -6.82
CA GLU A 232 16.06 -28.81 -6.35
C GLU A 232 17.36 -28.99 -7.15
N GLU A 233 17.33 -28.85 -8.47
CA GLU A 233 18.53 -28.96 -9.32
C GLU A 233 19.60 -27.91 -8.98
N ILE A 234 19.18 -26.67 -8.69
CA ILE A 234 20.09 -25.62 -8.22
C ILE A 234 20.66 -25.97 -6.83
N MET A 235 19.82 -26.50 -5.92
CA MET A 235 20.25 -26.86 -4.56
C MET A 235 21.17 -28.09 -4.54
N GLU A 236 21.02 -29.03 -5.47
CA GLU A 236 21.94 -30.16 -5.64
C GLU A 236 23.29 -29.70 -6.20
N ASN A 237 23.30 -28.83 -7.22
CA ASN A 237 24.54 -28.29 -7.79
C ASN A 237 25.33 -27.39 -6.81
N ILE A 238 24.67 -26.80 -5.81
CA ILE A 238 25.34 -26.02 -4.74
C ILE A 238 25.90 -26.95 -3.64
N ARG A 239 25.36 -28.17 -3.50
CA ARG A 239 25.79 -29.14 -2.49
C ARG A 239 26.89 -30.09 -2.97
N ALA A 240 27.09 -30.21 -4.29
CA ALA A 240 28.20 -30.93 -4.92
C ALA A 240 29.47 -30.06 -4.95
#